data_AF-A0A1B3NCR5-F1
#
_entry.id   AF-A0A1B3NCR5-F1
#
_cell.length_a   1.000
_cell.length_b   1.000
_cell.length_c   1.000
_cell.angle_alpha   90.00
_cell.angle_beta   90.00
_cell.angle_gamma   90.00
#
_symmetry.space_group_name_H-M   'P 1'
#
loop_
_entity.id
_entity.type
_entity.pdbx_description
1 polymer ?
#
loop_
_entity_poly.entity_id
_entity_poly.type
_entity_poly.pdbx_seq_one_letter_code
_entity_poly.pdbx_strand_id
1 'polypeptide(L)'
;MAKVSEINQHDWMAVRTTFTDGTKANITWNYGGVSVSVRPLDPTRSEQLALIASQAWDRMAEPSYVHTNPGKQAKAFAEAARAALSLDHFLELSRAALQVTGERPKPRNAVAAPSTATVAMRSLRGGTEFKLAFPTGERIELKINKSSVGMRMDPPIQSRQDEILRAILTAKMKKTLDDEAIIEIVQATVPGSPDIATWQDEFIAGLKPAAAPRP
;
A
#
# COMPACT_ATOMS: atom_id res chain seq x y z
N MET A 1 9.32 -25.50 -7.88
CA MET A 1 7.94 -25.08 -7.53
C MET A 1 8.00 -24.23 -6.27
N ALA A 2 7.13 -23.21 -6.16
CA ALA A 2 7.11 -22.34 -4.99
C ALA A 2 6.59 -23.09 -3.75
N LYS A 3 7.13 -22.75 -2.59
CA LYS A 3 6.57 -23.16 -1.29
C LYS A 3 5.44 -22.20 -0.93
N VAL A 4 4.24 -22.75 -0.73
CA VAL A 4 3.03 -21.97 -0.42
C VAL A 4 2.51 -22.36 0.96
N SER A 5 2.08 -21.39 1.74
CA SER A 5 1.43 -21.60 3.04
C SER A 5 0.18 -20.73 3.13
N GLU A 6 -0.96 -21.36 3.35
CA GLU A 6 -2.24 -20.72 3.64
C GLU A 6 -2.44 -20.70 5.15
N ILE A 7 -2.65 -19.51 5.71
CA ILE A 7 -2.85 -19.31 7.14
C ILE A 7 -4.24 -18.73 7.32
N ASN A 8 -5.09 -19.38 8.10
CA ASN A 8 -6.42 -18.90 8.44
C ASN A 8 -6.53 -18.76 9.96
N GLN A 9 -6.64 -17.53 10.43
CA GLN A 9 -6.91 -17.19 11.82
C GLN A 9 -8.24 -16.45 11.93
N HIS A 10 -8.77 -16.34 13.15
CA HIS A 10 -10.11 -15.81 13.40
C HIS A 10 -10.31 -14.39 12.85
N ASP A 11 -9.26 -13.57 12.85
CA ASP A 11 -9.27 -12.14 12.52
C ASP A 11 -8.50 -11.79 11.24
N TRP A 12 -7.73 -12.74 10.69
CA TRP A 12 -6.97 -12.53 9.46
C TRP A 12 -6.64 -13.83 8.73
N MET A 13 -6.32 -13.69 7.45
CA MET A 13 -5.87 -14.79 6.59
C MET A 13 -4.67 -14.35 5.77
N ALA A 14 -3.76 -15.27 5.44
CA ALA A 14 -2.65 -14.97 4.55
C ALA A 14 -2.30 -16.11 3.62
N VAL A 15 -1.77 -15.72 2.46
CA VAL A 15 -1.02 -16.60 1.55
C VAL A 15 0.43 -16.14 1.60
N ARG A 16 1.32 -17.05 2.00
CA ARG A 16 2.77 -16.82 2.04
C ARG A 16 3.42 -17.70 0.98
N THR A 17 4.10 -17.10 0.03
CA THR A 17 4.75 -17.80 -1.08
C THR A 17 6.25 -17.53 -1.06
N THR A 18 7.06 -18.57 -1.24
CA THR A 18 8.52 -18.50 -1.43
C THR A 18 8.87 -19.23 -2.73
N PHE A 19 9.38 -18.50 -3.71
CA PHE A 19 9.83 -19.01 -5.00
C PHE A 19 11.21 -19.66 -4.90
N THR A 20 11.61 -20.38 -5.94
CA THR A 20 12.88 -21.15 -5.96
C THR A 20 14.13 -20.26 -5.97
N ASP A 21 14.00 -19.03 -6.44
CA ASP A 21 15.05 -17.99 -6.41
C ASP A 21 15.17 -17.32 -5.02
N GLY A 22 14.36 -17.72 -4.04
CA GLY A 22 14.32 -17.13 -2.70
C GLY A 22 13.41 -15.92 -2.57
N THR A 23 12.80 -15.44 -3.67
CA THR A 23 11.82 -14.35 -3.65
C THR A 23 10.59 -14.78 -2.86
N LYS A 24 10.03 -13.87 -2.08
CA LYS A 24 8.83 -14.09 -1.27
C LYS A 24 7.75 -13.12 -1.68
N ALA A 25 6.54 -13.61 -1.86
CA ALA A 25 5.34 -12.80 -2.05
C ALA A 25 4.32 -13.20 -0.99
N ASN A 26 3.85 -12.23 -0.23
CA ASN A 26 2.86 -12.46 0.81
C ASN A 26 1.67 -11.55 0.63
N ILE A 27 0.48 -12.11 0.82
CA ILE A 27 -0.78 -11.37 0.83
C ILE A 27 -1.46 -11.68 2.15
N THR A 28 -2.02 -10.67 2.81
CA THR A 28 -2.73 -10.81 4.08
C THR A 28 -4.03 -10.02 4.02
N TRP A 29 -5.14 -10.69 4.29
CA TRP A 29 -6.48 -10.12 4.42
C TRP A 29 -6.83 -9.99 5.89
N ASN A 30 -7.37 -8.85 6.30
CA ASN A 30 -7.86 -8.59 7.65
C ASN A 30 -9.11 -7.67 7.57
N TYR A 31 -9.69 -7.32 8.72
CA TYR A 31 -10.83 -6.39 8.78
C TYR A 31 -10.56 -5.02 8.13
N GLY A 32 -9.30 -4.58 8.09
CA GLY A 32 -8.88 -3.31 7.50
C GLY A 32 -8.64 -3.35 5.98
N GLY A 33 -8.73 -4.53 5.35
CA GLY A 33 -8.54 -4.71 3.92
C GLY A 33 -7.50 -5.77 3.59
N VAL A 34 -6.76 -5.55 2.51
CA VAL A 34 -5.70 -6.44 2.04
C VAL A 34 -4.34 -5.73 2.15
N SER A 35 -3.31 -6.50 2.43
CA SER A 35 -1.93 -5.99 2.52
C SER A 35 -1.02 -6.96 1.80
N VAL A 36 0.00 -6.44 1.12
CA VAL A 36 0.94 -7.24 0.35
C VAL A 36 2.37 -6.92 0.76
N SER A 37 3.27 -7.88 0.57
CA SER A 37 4.70 -7.63 0.69
C SER A 37 5.48 -8.56 -0.24
N VAL A 38 6.49 -8.01 -0.90
CA VAL A 38 7.46 -8.78 -1.69
C VAL A 38 8.84 -8.64 -1.05
N ARG A 39 9.60 -9.73 -0.94
CA ARG A 39 10.98 -9.74 -0.42
C ARG A 39 11.92 -10.54 -1.32
N PRO A 40 13.14 -10.07 -1.63
CA PRO A 40 13.66 -8.72 -1.35
C PRO A 40 12.76 -7.64 -1.94
N LEU A 41 12.83 -6.41 -1.40
CA LEU A 41 11.92 -5.33 -1.79
C LEU A 41 12.09 -5.04 -3.28
N ASP A 42 11.07 -5.35 -4.06
CA ASP A 42 10.90 -4.94 -5.45
C ASP A 42 9.66 -4.04 -5.50
N PRO A 43 9.81 -2.70 -5.61
CA PRO A 43 8.69 -1.77 -5.61
C PRO A 43 7.68 -2.04 -6.72
N THR A 44 8.16 -2.38 -7.92
CA THR A 44 7.33 -2.59 -9.10
C THR A 44 6.46 -3.83 -8.94
N ARG A 45 7.04 -4.98 -8.55
CA ARG A 45 6.23 -6.19 -8.34
C ARG A 45 5.39 -6.12 -7.07
N SER A 46 5.84 -5.40 -6.04
CA SER A 46 5.03 -5.13 -4.86
C SER A 46 3.77 -4.36 -5.22
N GLU A 47 3.90 -3.32 -6.05
CA GLU A 47 2.76 -2.55 -6.54
C GLU A 47 1.84 -3.40 -7.42
N GLN A 48 2.37 -4.16 -8.38
CA GLN A 48 1.56 -5.03 -9.22
C GLN A 48 0.75 -6.04 -8.38
N LEU A 49 1.37 -6.66 -7.37
CA LEU A 49 0.68 -7.56 -6.46
C LEU A 49 -0.41 -6.83 -5.65
N ALA A 50 -0.11 -5.61 -5.18
CA ALA A 50 -1.07 -4.77 -4.45
C ALA A 50 -2.29 -4.43 -5.32
N LEU A 51 -2.06 -4.08 -6.60
CA LEU A 51 -3.12 -3.75 -7.56
C LEU A 51 -4.01 -4.96 -7.82
N ILE A 52 -3.43 -6.14 -8.07
CA ILE A 52 -4.19 -7.39 -8.25
C ILE A 52 -5.04 -7.68 -7.01
N ALA A 53 -4.44 -7.61 -5.82
CA ALA A 53 -5.13 -7.90 -4.56
C ALA A 53 -6.24 -6.89 -4.25
N SER A 54 -5.99 -5.59 -4.47
CA SER A 54 -6.97 -4.53 -4.24
C SER A 54 -8.13 -4.60 -5.23
N GLN A 55 -7.85 -4.82 -6.52
CA GLN A 55 -8.92 -5.01 -7.52
C GLN A 55 -9.76 -6.23 -7.17
N ALA A 56 -9.14 -7.35 -6.80
CA ALA A 56 -9.88 -8.53 -6.37
C ALA A 56 -10.74 -8.24 -5.14
N TRP A 57 -10.21 -7.51 -4.15
CA TRP A 57 -10.94 -7.11 -2.95
C TRP A 57 -12.17 -6.26 -3.28
N ASP A 58 -12.02 -5.23 -4.12
CA ASP A 58 -13.11 -4.32 -4.50
C ASP A 58 -14.22 -5.06 -5.26
N ARG A 59 -13.85 -6.03 -6.11
CA ARG A 59 -14.79 -6.83 -6.90
C ARG A 59 -15.62 -7.80 -6.07
N MET A 60 -15.31 -8.05 -4.79
CA MET A 60 -16.15 -8.93 -3.94
C MET A 60 -17.59 -8.43 -3.80
N ALA A 61 -17.81 -7.13 -3.97
CA ALA A 61 -19.15 -6.53 -3.95
C ALA A 61 -19.92 -6.73 -5.26
N GLU A 62 -19.27 -7.20 -6.34
CA GLU A 62 -19.91 -7.43 -7.64
C GLU A 62 -20.75 -8.72 -7.62
N PRO A 63 -22.05 -8.68 -7.98
CA PRO A 63 -22.92 -9.85 -7.94
C PRO A 63 -22.46 -11.04 -8.81
N SER A 64 -21.73 -10.78 -9.90
CA SER A 64 -21.26 -11.79 -10.84
C SER A 64 -19.85 -12.33 -10.54
N TYR A 65 -19.16 -11.78 -9.54
CA TYR A 65 -17.78 -12.16 -9.24
C TYR A 65 -17.73 -13.45 -8.42
N VAL A 66 -16.95 -14.43 -8.87
CA VAL A 66 -16.93 -15.77 -8.26
C VAL A 66 -16.21 -15.81 -6.90
N HIS A 67 -15.22 -14.93 -6.70
CA HIS A 67 -14.39 -14.84 -5.49
C HIS A 67 -14.98 -13.88 -4.45
N THR A 68 -16.22 -14.15 -4.05
CA THR A 68 -17.06 -13.29 -3.20
C THR A 68 -16.62 -13.09 -1.75
N ASN A 69 -15.53 -13.71 -1.31
CA ASN A 69 -15.01 -13.54 0.04
C ASN A 69 -13.49 -13.73 0.07
N PRO A 70 -12.81 -13.29 1.15
CA PRO A 70 -11.36 -13.40 1.26
C PRO A 70 -10.86 -14.85 1.11
N GLY A 71 -11.63 -15.84 1.56
CA GLY A 71 -11.22 -17.26 1.54
C GLY A 71 -11.11 -17.81 0.13
N LYS A 72 -12.04 -17.44 -0.74
CA LYS A 72 -12.00 -17.78 -2.16
C LYS A 72 -10.82 -17.10 -2.87
N GLN A 73 -10.53 -15.84 -2.54
CA GLN A 73 -9.36 -15.14 -3.08
C GLN A 73 -8.05 -15.77 -2.62
N ALA A 74 -7.92 -16.07 -1.32
CA ALA A 74 -6.74 -16.73 -0.77
C ALA A 74 -6.50 -18.07 -1.47
N LYS A 75 -7.54 -18.87 -1.68
CA LYS A 75 -7.45 -20.12 -2.45
C LYS A 75 -6.96 -19.88 -3.88
N ALA A 76 -7.54 -18.91 -4.59
CA ALA A 76 -7.14 -18.57 -5.96
C ALA A 76 -5.66 -18.13 -6.05
N PHE A 77 -5.22 -17.27 -5.13
CA PHE A 77 -3.81 -16.88 -5.03
C PHE A 77 -2.91 -18.07 -4.68
N ALA A 78 -3.33 -18.96 -3.78
CA ALA A 78 -2.55 -20.13 -3.41
C ALA A 78 -2.41 -21.12 -4.58
N GLU A 79 -3.47 -21.33 -5.37
CA GLU A 79 -3.45 -22.13 -6.59
C GLU A 79 -2.51 -21.53 -7.65
N ALA A 80 -2.62 -20.22 -7.91
CA ALA A 80 -1.72 -19.49 -8.79
C ALA A 80 -0.26 -19.61 -8.33
N ALA A 81 0.00 -19.45 -7.03
CA ALA A 81 1.34 -19.54 -6.45
C ALA A 81 1.94 -20.95 -6.57
N ARG A 82 1.13 -22.01 -6.42
CA ARG A 82 1.59 -23.41 -6.57
C ARG A 82 2.00 -23.71 -8.01
N ALA A 83 1.28 -23.15 -8.99
CA ALA A 83 1.56 -23.33 -10.41
C ALA A 83 2.71 -22.43 -10.91
N ALA A 84 2.99 -21.34 -10.21
CA ALA A 84 4.01 -20.37 -10.62
C ALA A 84 5.46 -20.90 -10.45
N LEU A 85 6.31 -20.49 -11.39
CA LEU A 85 7.75 -20.78 -11.39
C LEU A 85 8.59 -19.60 -10.86
N SER A 86 8.04 -18.39 -10.93
CA SER A 86 8.67 -17.13 -10.54
C SER A 86 7.60 -16.15 -10.04
N LEU A 87 8.04 -15.01 -9.49
CA LEU A 87 7.14 -13.94 -9.09
C LEU A 87 6.33 -13.38 -10.28
N ASP A 88 6.98 -13.12 -11.41
CA ASP A 88 6.28 -12.57 -12.59
C ASP A 88 5.22 -13.54 -13.13
N HIS A 89 5.53 -14.85 -13.16
CA HIS A 89 4.56 -15.88 -13.53
C HIS A 89 3.40 -15.96 -12.51
N PHE A 90 3.68 -15.79 -11.21
CA PHE A 90 2.64 -15.71 -10.19
C PHE A 90 1.71 -14.52 -10.38
N LEU A 91 2.23 -13.34 -10.73
CA LEU A 91 1.43 -12.14 -11.00
C LEU A 91 0.52 -12.33 -12.22
N GLU A 92 1.02 -12.97 -13.28
CA GLU A 92 0.24 -13.33 -14.45
C GLU A 92 -0.90 -14.31 -14.11
N LEU A 93 -0.58 -15.43 -13.46
CA LEU A 93 -1.57 -16.43 -13.06
C LEU A 93 -2.61 -15.85 -12.09
N SER A 94 -2.20 -14.98 -11.18
CA SER A 94 -3.12 -14.32 -10.24
C SER A 94 -4.10 -13.40 -10.95
N ARG A 95 -3.65 -12.62 -11.94
CA ARG A 95 -4.53 -11.79 -12.78
C ARG A 95 -5.58 -12.64 -13.48
N ALA A 96 -5.16 -13.72 -14.13
CA ALA A 96 -6.06 -14.63 -14.82
C ALA A 96 -7.07 -15.29 -13.87
N ALA A 97 -6.61 -15.83 -12.74
CA ALA A 97 -7.44 -16.54 -11.78
C ALA A 97 -8.50 -15.63 -11.13
N LEU A 98 -8.13 -14.37 -10.85
CA LEU A 98 -9.02 -13.38 -10.24
C LEU A 98 -9.75 -12.52 -11.30
N GLN A 99 -9.50 -12.75 -12.58
CA GLN A 99 -10.08 -12.01 -13.71
C GLN A 99 -9.86 -10.48 -13.60
N VAL A 100 -8.74 -10.05 -13.04
CA VAL A 100 -8.40 -8.63 -12.81
C VAL A 100 -7.30 -8.18 -13.76
N THR A 101 -7.23 -6.89 -14.08
CA THR A 101 -6.23 -6.36 -15.02
C THR A 101 -4.87 -6.16 -14.35
N GLY A 102 -4.86 -5.86 -13.04
CA GLY A 102 -3.67 -5.41 -12.32
C GLY A 102 -3.15 -4.04 -12.76
N GLU A 103 -3.94 -3.30 -13.54
CA GLU A 103 -3.61 -1.94 -13.98
C GLU A 103 -3.92 -0.92 -12.87
N ARG A 104 -3.16 0.18 -12.82
CA ARG A 104 -3.45 1.26 -11.87
C ARG A 104 -4.82 1.87 -12.22
N PRO A 105 -5.75 2.01 -11.26
CA PRO A 105 -7.03 2.62 -11.54
C PRO A 105 -6.83 4.07 -11.97
N LYS A 106 -7.70 4.57 -12.85
CA LYS A 106 -7.67 5.99 -13.18
C LYS A 106 -8.08 6.81 -11.94
N PRO A 107 -7.36 7.88 -11.60
CA PRO A 107 -7.77 8.77 -10.52
C PRO A 107 -9.14 9.37 -10.84
N ARG A 108 -10.05 9.43 -9.86
CA ARG A 108 -11.42 9.92 -10.08
C ARG A 108 -11.45 11.37 -10.55
N ASN A 109 -10.41 12.14 -10.24
CA ASN A 109 -10.34 13.56 -10.49
C ASN A 109 -9.19 13.96 -11.43
N ALA A 110 -8.80 13.09 -12.36
CA ALA A 110 -7.72 13.37 -13.32
C ALA A 110 -7.92 14.69 -14.10
N VAL A 111 -9.17 15.10 -14.35
CA VAL A 111 -9.51 16.36 -15.06
C VAL A 111 -9.22 17.60 -14.23
N ALA A 112 -9.22 17.50 -12.89
CA ALA A 112 -8.96 18.59 -11.95
C ALA A 112 -7.60 18.43 -11.26
N ALA A 113 -6.63 17.79 -11.95
CA ALA A 113 -5.27 17.65 -11.45
C ALA A 113 -4.58 19.02 -11.45
N PRO A 114 -3.85 19.38 -10.37
CA PRO A 114 -3.04 20.58 -10.36
C PRO A 114 -1.83 20.44 -11.32
N SER A 115 -1.24 21.55 -11.75
CA SER A 115 -0.04 21.52 -12.60
C SER A 115 1.21 21.05 -11.85
N THR A 116 1.27 21.26 -10.55
CA THR A 116 2.32 20.79 -9.62
C THR A 116 1.68 20.13 -8.42
N ALA A 117 2.42 19.30 -7.70
CA ALA A 117 1.90 18.73 -6.47
C ALA A 117 1.61 19.82 -5.44
N THR A 118 0.53 19.64 -4.67
CA THR A 118 0.04 20.60 -3.70
C THR A 118 -0.30 19.92 -2.39
N VAL A 119 -0.09 20.64 -1.29
CA VAL A 119 -0.47 20.22 0.06
C VAL A 119 -1.34 21.29 0.69
N ALA A 120 -2.54 20.91 1.13
CA ALA A 120 -3.40 21.74 1.96
C ALA A 120 -3.45 21.14 3.37
N MET A 121 -3.16 21.96 4.38
CA MET A 121 -3.15 21.55 5.78
C MET A 121 -4.35 22.14 6.51
N ARG A 122 -5.00 21.32 7.35
CA ARG A 122 -6.09 21.74 8.23
C ARG A 122 -5.85 21.22 9.64
N SER A 123 -5.79 22.14 10.60
CA SER A 123 -5.76 21.79 12.02
C SER A 123 -7.10 21.20 12.45
N LEU A 124 -7.06 20.07 13.14
CA LEU A 124 -8.21 19.41 13.74
C LEU A 124 -8.11 19.48 15.26
N ARG A 125 -9.24 19.23 15.95
CA ARG A 125 -9.22 19.08 17.42
C ARG A 125 -8.42 17.82 17.78
N GLY A 126 -7.17 17.99 18.19
CA GLY A 126 -6.27 16.90 18.61
C GLY A 126 -5.47 16.24 17.48
N GLY A 127 -5.30 16.93 16.34
CA GLY A 127 -4.52 16.41 15.22
C GLY A 127 -4.42 17.37 14.03
N THR A 128 -3.84 16.89 12.94
CA THR A 128 -3.64 17.60 11.68
C THR A 128 -4.10 16.73 10.51
N GLU A 129 -4.80 17.33 9.56
CA GLU A 129 -5.18 16.71 8.30
C GLU A 129 -4.41 17.37 7.15
N PHE A 130 -3.85 16.53 6.27
CA PHE A 130 -3.26 16.93 5.01
C PHE A 130 -4.10 16.41 3.86
N LYS A 131 -4.36 17.29 2.89
CA LYS A 131 -4.92 16.93 1.60
C LYS A 131 -3.87 17.20 0.54
N LEU A 132 -3.36 16.13 -0.04
CA LEU A 132 -2.31 16.12 -1.03
C LEU A 132 -2.96 15.88 -2.40
N ALA A 133 -2.55 16.63 -3.40
CA ALA A 133 -3.01 16.43 -4.78
C ALA A 133 -1.81 16.51 -5.74
N PHE A 134 -1.74 15.56 -6.67
CA PHE A 134 -0.60 15.36 -7.57
C PHE A 134 -0.97 15.66 -9.03
N PRO A 135 0.00 16.01 -9.90
CA PRO A 135 -0.21 16.27 -11.33
C PRO A 135 -0.84 15.12 -12.11
N THR A 136 -0.65 13.89 -11.65
CA THR A 136 -1.30 12.70 -12.19
C THR A 136 -2.81 12.66 -11.92
N GLY A 137 -3.34 13.58 -11.10
CA GLY A 137 -4.72 13.59 -10.62
C GLY A 137 -4.96 12.78 -9.36
N GLU A 138 -3.92 12.12 -8.86
CA GLU A 138 -3.95 11.34 -7.64
C GLU A 138 -4.07 12.22 -6.39
N ARG A 139 -4.65 11.68 -5.32
CA ARG A 139 -4.89 12.41 -4.07
C ARG A 139 -4.64 11.55 -2.85
N ILE A 140 -4.16 12.17 -1.79
CA ILE A 140 -4.02 11.54 -0.47
C ILE A 140 -4.68 12.42 0.59
N GLU A 141 -5.44 11.81 1.49
CA GLU A 141 -5.91 12.42 2.73
C GLU A 141 -5.20 11.73 3.89
N LEU A 142 -4.24 12.42 4.51
CA LEU A 142 -3.47 11.92 5.66
C LEU A 142 -3.96 12.65 6.92
N LYS A 143 -4.41 11.89 7.91
CA LYS A 143 -4.88 12.39 9.22
C LYS A 143 -3.94 11.88 10.30
N ILE A 144 -3.33 12.79 11.04
CA ILE A 144 -2.45 12.49 12.16
C ILE A 144 -3.09 13.04 13.42
N ASN A 145 -3.51 12.16 14.33
CA ASN A 145 -4.00 12.53 15.66
C ASN A 145 -3.00 12.08 16.72
N LYS A 146 -3.21 12.51 17.97
CA LYS A 146 -2.36 12.13 19.12
C LYS A 146 -2.07 10.62 19.21
N SER A 147 -3.07 9.76 18.98
CA SER A 147 -2.98 8.31 19.16
C SER A 147 -3.31 7.49 17.91
N SER A 148 -3.63 8.13 16.78
CA SER A 148 -4.03 7.44 15.55
C SER A 148 -3.52 8.14 14.31
N VAL A 149 -3.32 7.36 13.25
CA VAL A 149 -2.98 7.85 11.92
C VAL A 149 -3.94 7.18 10.94
N GLY A 150 -4.58 7.97 10.08
CA GLY A 150 -5.43 7.48 9.01
C GLY A 150 -4.93 7.99 7.67
N MET A 151 -4.97 7.15 6.64
CA MET A 151 -4.63 7.55 5.29
C MET A 151 -5.69 7.04 4.32
N ARG A 152 -6.09 7.88 3.37
CA ARG A 152 -6.93 7.51 2.23
C ARG A 152 -6.28 7.99 0.95
N MET A 153 -6.41 7.21 -0.11
CA MET A 153 -5.80 7.50 -1.40
C MET A 153 -6.83 7.36 -2.52
N ASP A 154 -6.73 8.21 -3.52
CA ASP A 154 -7.47 8.14 -4.77
C ASP A 154 -6.46 8.18 -5.93
N PRO A 155 -6.29 7.09 -6.69
CA PRO A 155 -6.93 5.79 -6.53
C PRO A 155 -6.42 5.03 -5.28
N PRO A 156 -7.15 4.02 -4.76
CA PRO A 156 -6.75 3.26 -3.58
C PRO A 156 -5.57 2.32 -3.91
N ILE A 157 -4.33 2.82 -3.89
CA ILE A 157 -3.12 2.02 -4.11
C ILE A 157 -2.51 1.65 -2.77
N GLN A 158 -2.69 0.42 -2.31
CA GLN A 158 -2.30 0.00 -0.96
C GLN A 158 -0.80 -0.37 -0.80
N SER A 159 0.02 -0.27 -1.85
CA SER A 159 1.36 -0.88 -1.91
C SER A 159 2.32 -0.48 -0.77
N ARG A 160 2.18 0.72 -0.18
CA ARG A 160 2.99 1.20 0.95
C ARG A 160 2.21 1.84 2.08
N GLN A 161 0.88 1.75 2.05
CA GLN A 161 0.02 2.39 3.06
C GLN A 161 0.36 1.93 4.47
N ASP A 162 0.41 0.62 4.67
CA ASP A 162 0.69 0.04 5.98
C ASP A 162 2.10 0.37 6.48
N GLU A 163 3.08 0.44 5.58
CA GLU A 163 4.45 0.81 5.93
C GLU A 163 4.51 2.25 6.46
N ILE A 164 3.87 3.19 5.77
CA ILE A 164 3.78 4.60 6.18
C ILE A 164 3.06 4.73 7.52
N LEU A 165 1.89 4.11 7.66
CA LEU A 165 1.11 4.17 8.90
C LEU A 165 1.91 3.61 10.08
N ARG A 166 2.59 2.45 9.89
CA ARG A 166 3.46 1.86 10.92
C ARG A 166 4.66 2.73 11.24
N ALA A 167 5.30 3.33 10.23
CA ALA A 167 6.46 4.19 10.40
C ALA A 167 6.11 5.42 11.25
N ILE A 168 5.02 6.13 10.91
CA ILE A 168 4.54 7.28 11.68
C ILE A 168 4.20 6.87 13.11
N LEU A 169 3.38 5.83 13.29
CA LEU A 169 2.99 5.37 14.64
C LEU A 169 4.20 4.96 15.49
N THR A 170 5.17 4.26 14.89
CA THR A 170 6.40 3.86 15.58
C THR A 170 7.23 5.08 15.98
N ALA A 171 7.38 6.06 15.10
CA ALA A 171 8.13 7.28 15.38
C ALA A 171 7.50 8.08 16.53
N LYS A 172 6.16 8.19 16.54
CA LYS A 172 5.40 8.83 17.63
C LYS A 172 5.54 8.08 18.96
N MET A 173 5.39 6.75 18.94
CA MET A 173 5.53 5.92 20.16
C MET A 173 6.93 5.99 20.76
N LYS A 174 7.96 6.01 19.91
CA LYS A 174 9.36 6.13 20.34
C LYS A 174 9.77 7.56 20.66
N LYS A 175 8.90 8.54 20.44
CA LYS A 175 9.18 9.98 20.57
C LYS A 175 10.40 10.43 19.75
N THR A 176 10.65 9.76 18.61
CA THR A 176 11.76 10.11 17.71
C THR A 176 11.38 11.22 16.73
N LEU A 177 10.08 11.34 16.44
CA LEU A 177 9.49 12.45 15.69
C LEU A 177 8.21 12.88 16.40
N ASP A 178 8.01 14.18 16.53
CA ASP A 178 6.75 14.78 16.97
C ASP A 178 5.88 15.16 15.76
N ASP A 179 4.69 15.70 16.03
CA ASP A 179 3.75 16.07 14.97
C ASP A 179 4.29 17.21 14.09
N GLU A 180 5.12 18.11 14.64
CA GLU A 180 5.77 19.20 13.90
C GLU A 180 6.80 18.67 12.90
N ALA A 181 7.69 17.78 13.34
CA ALA A 181 8.66 17.16 12.44
C ALA A 181 7.97 16.36 11.31
N ILE A 182 6.85 15.69 11.59
CA ILE A 182 6.08 15.01 10.55
C ILE A 182 5.43 16.01 9.59
N ILE A 183 4.90 17.14 10.09
CA ILE A 183 4.36 18.23 9.26
C ILE A 183 5.45 18.74 8.30
N GLU A 184 6.65 19.01 8.81
CA GLU A 184 7.78 19.48 8.02
C GLU A 184 8.17 18.49 6.91
N ILE A 185 8.24 17.19 7.22
CA ILE A 185 8.55 16.16 6.22
C ILE A 185 7.48 16.15 5.13
N VAL A 186 6.19 16.19 5.48
CA VAL A 186 5.10 16.23 4.48
C VAL A 186 5.24 17.47 3.60
N GLN A 187 5.48 18.64 4.18
CA GLN A 187 5.62 19.88 3.40
C GLN A 187 6.86 19.90 2.52
N ALA A 188 7.94 19.24 2.94
CA ALA A 188 9.19 19.18 2.20
C ALA A 188 9.16 18.22 0.99
N THR A 189 8.50 17.06 1.11
CA THR A 189 8.52 16.04 0.04
C THR A 189 7.48 16.28 -1.05
N VAL A 190 6.33 16.86 -0.70
CA VAL A 190 5.21 16.99 -1.66
C VAL A 190 5.55 17.82 -2.89
N PRO A 191 6.16 19.02 -2.80
CA PRO A 191 6.39 19.84 -3.98
C PRO A 191 7.31 19.20 -5.04
N GLY A 192 8.20 18.29 -4.62
CA GLY A 192 9.12 17.57 -5.51
C GLY A 192 8.54 16.30 -6.13
N SER A 193 7.40 15.82 -5.63
CA SER A 193 6.82 14.54 -6.00
C SER A 193 5.81 14.66 -7.14
N PRO A 194 6.04 14.02 -8.31
CA PRO A 194 5.09 14.06 -9.44
C PRO A 194 3.85 13.17 -9.25
N ASP A 195 3.90 12.20 -8.33
CA ASP A 195 2.86 11.21 -8.11
C ASP A 195 2.89 10.67 -6.66
N ILE A 196 1.87 9.87 -6.30
CA ILE A 196 1.78 9.25 -4.96
C ILE A 196 2.98 8.36 -4.66
N ALA A 197 3.45 7.56 -5.63
CA ALA A 197 4.49 6.57 -5.39
C ALA A 197 5.82 7.24 -5.03
N THR A 198 6.20 8.28 -5.77
CA THR A 198 7.39 9.08 -5.51
C THR A 198 7.29 9.74 -4.14
N TRP A 199 6.14 10.31 -3.81
CA TRP A 199 5.92 10.91 -2.49
C TRP A 199 6.05 9.89 -1.35
N GLN A 200 5.49 8.68 -1.51
CA GLN A 200 5.59 7.62 -0.50
C GLN A 200 7.05 7.25 -0.23
N ASP A 201 7.88 7.16 -1.27
CA ASP A 201 9.30 6.82 -1.17
C ASP A 201 10.09 7.92 -0.44
N GLU A 202 9.89 9.17 -0.84
CA GLU A 202 10.51 10.34 -0.20
C GLU A 202 10.06 10.51 1.25
N PHE A 203 8.76 10.31 1.51
CA PHE A 203 8.20 10.44 2.84
C PHE A 203 8.74 9.36 3.80
N ILE A 204 8.80 8.10 3.36
CA ILE A 204 9.41 7.01 4.15
C ILE A 204 10.90 7.29 4.41
N ALA A 205 11.62 7.84 3.42
CA ALA A 205 13.01 8.23 3.60
C ALA A 205 13.15 9.34 4.64
N GLY A 206 12.30 10.36 4.61
CA GLY A 206 12.28 11.46 5.58
C GLY A 206 11.88 11.03 7.00
N LEU A 207 11.07 9.98 7.15
CA LEU A 207 10.71 9.42 8.46
C LEU A 207 11.86 8.66 9.15
N LYS A 208 12.91 8.29 8.42
CA LYS A 208 14.10 7.66 9.03
C LYS A 208 14.91 8.76 9.72
N PRO A 209 15.20 8.65 11.03
CA PRO A 209 16.07 9.61 11.68
C PRO A 209 17.40 9.66 10.93
N ALA A 210 17.87 10.87 10.61
CA ALA A 210 19.21 11.06 10.07
C ALA A 210 20.16 10.27 10.98
N ALA A 211 20.91 9.34 10.41
CA ALA A 211 21.92 8.61 11.18
C ALA A 211 22.83 9.66 11.80
N ALA A 212 22.74 9.83 13.13
CA ALA A 212 23.62 10.74 13.83
C ALA A 212 25.06 10.41 13.43
N PRO A 213 25.92 11.41 13.14
CA PRO A 213 27.33 11.15 12.97
C PRO A 213 27.78 10.39 14.21
N ARG A 214 28.32 9.18 14.02
CA ARG A 214 28.88 8.42 15.13
C ARG A 214 30.02 9.28 15.73
N PRO A 215 30.05 9.49 17.05
CA PRO A 215 31.19 10.14 17.69
C PRO A 215 32.48 9.34 17.47
#